data_AF-A0A9E8SMZ7-F1
#
_entry.id   AF-A0A9E8SMZ7-F1
#
_cell.length_a   1.000
_cell.length_b   1.000
_cell.length_c   1.000
_cell.angle_alpha   90.00
_cell.angle_beta   90.00
_cell.angle_gamma   90.00
#
_symmetry.space_group_name_H-M   'P 1'
#
loop_
_entity.id
_entity.type
_entity.pdbx_description
1 polymer ?
#
loop_
_entity_poly.entity_id
_entity_poly.type
_entity_poly.pdbx_seq_one_letter_code
_entity_poly.pdbx_strand_id
1 'polypeptide(L)' 'METLVVELTHKNALRLLRDLEEMNIIRLHDSTESDSKKLSEKYRGVLSKEESHDLSRHIGESRDEWKNI' A
#
# COMPACT_ATOMS: atom_id res chain seq x y z
N MET A 1 -13.50 13.35 -7.66
CA MET A 1 -12.05 13.60 -7.79
C MET A 1 -11.57 12.78 -8.96
N GLU A 2 -10.84 13.39 -9.88
CA GLU A 2 -10.25 12.72 -11.02
C GLU A 2 -8.74 12.81 -10.86
N THR A 3 -8.05 11.67 -10.87
CA THR A 3 -6.61 11.61 -10.67
C THR A 3 -5.95 11.32 -12.01
N LEU A 4 -5.20 12.29 -12.51
CA LEU A 4 -4.46 12.18 -13.77
C LEU A 4 -2.98 11.94 -13.47
N VAL A 5 -2.40 10.92 -14.10
CA VAL A 5 -0.96 10.66 -14.05
C VAL A 5 -0.30 11.45 -15.16
N VAL A 6 0.64 12.33 -14.80
CA VAL A 6 1.36 13.19 -15.73
C VAL A 6 2.87 12.93 -15.66
N GLU A 7 3.51 12.85 -16.82
CA GLU A 7 4.96 12.71 -16.91
C GLU A 7 5.61 14.11 -16.97
N LEU A 8 6.64 14.32 -16.15
CA LEU A 8 7.40 15.56 -16.15
C LEU A 8 8.43 15.54 -17.28
N THR A 9 8.10 16.18 -18.40
CA THR A 9 9.01 16.29 -19.55
C THR A 9 10.14 17.30 -19.35
N HIS A 10 9.98 18.25 -18.41
CA HIS A 10 10.96 19.28 -18.11
C HIS A 10 11.24 19.42 -16.61
N LYS A 11 12.50 19.67 -16.25
CA LYS A 11 12.94 19.90 -14.86
C LYS A 11 12.22 21.06 -14.16
N ASN A 12 11.75 22.05 -14.93
CA ASN A 12 11.01 23.19 -14.39
C ASN A 12 9.50 22.92 -14.19
N ALA A 13 8.97 21.83 -14.75
CA ALA A 13 7.55 21.51 -14.66
C ALA A 13 7.12 21.20 -13.22
N LEU A 14 8.03 20.67 -12.40
CA LEU A 14 7.77 20.37 -10.99
C LEU A 14 7.50 21.65 -10.17
N ARG A 15 8.21 22.75 -10.47
CA ARG A 15 7.96 24.05 -9.84
C ARG A 15 6.61 24.60 -10.24
N LEU A 16 6.27 24.53 -11.53
CA LEU A 16 4.98 24.99 -12.05
C LEU A 16 3.79 24.24 -11.45
N LEU A 17 3.94 22.92 -11.25
CA LEU A 17 2.94 22.10 -10.57
C LEU A 17 2.79 22.49 -9.09
N ARG A 18 3.89 22.81 -8.42
CA ARG A 18 3.85 23.30 -7.03
C ARG A 18 3.17 24.66 -6.93
N ASP A 19 3.43 25.55 -7.88
CA ASP A 19 2.76 26.86 -7.94
C ASP A 19 1.23 26.67 -8.16
N LEU A 20 0.82 25.70 -8.99
CA LEU A 20 -0.59 25.33 -9.17
C LEU A 20 -1.22 24.71 -7.92
N GLU A 21 -0.43 24.00 -7.11
CA GLU A 21 -0.86 23.49 -5.81
C GLU A 21 -1.06 24.60 -4.77
N GLU A 22 -0.17 25.61 -4.72
CA GLU A 22 -0.36 26.80 -3.87
C GLU A 22 -1.63 27.57 -4.26
N MET A 23 -1.99 27.56 -5.54
CA MET A 23 -3.24 28.12 -6.04
C MET A 23 -4.48 27.24 -5.78
N ASN A 24 -4.33 26.09 -5.12
CA ASN A 24 -5.40 25.10 -4.85
C ASN A 24 -6.08 24.54 -6.11
N ILE A 25 -5.42 24.58 -7.27
CA ILE A 25 -5.96 24.08 -8.54
C ILE A 25 -5.73 22.57 -8.67
N ILE A 26 -4.56 22.11 -8.23
CA ILE A 26 -4.17 20.70 -8.25
C ILE A 26 -3.63 20.30 -6.87
N ARG A 27 -3.59 19.00 -6.60
CA ARG A 27 -2.96 18.44 -5.41
C ARG A 27 -1.89 17.46 -5.85
N LEU A 28 -0.63 17.68 -5.47
CA LEU A 28 0.42 16.74 -5.78
C LEU A 28 0.36 15.59 -4.78
N HIS A 29 0.19 14.38 -5.31
CA HIS A 29 0.38 13.17 -4.53
C HIS A 29 1.83 12.75 -4.69
N ASP A 30 2.65 13.09 -3.69
CA ASP A 30 4.03 12.63 -3.65
C ASP A 30 4.02 11.11 -3.42
N SER A 31 4.45 10.35 -4.43
CA SER A 31 4.51 8.88 -4.36
C SER A 31 5.58 8.37 -3.37
N THR A 32 6.30 9.29 -2.73
CA THR A 32 7.27 8.97 -1.68
C THR A 32 6.61 8.52 -0.37
N GLU A 33 5.28 8.65 -0.22
CA GLU A 33 4.50 7.91 0.79
C GLU A 33 4.22 6.45 0.38
N SER A 34 5.12 5.79 -0.35
CA SER A 34 5.25 4.36 -0.15
C SER A 34 5.78 4.18 1.27
N ASP A 35 4.88 3.96 2.23
CA ASP A 35 5.19 3.46 3.56
C ASP A 35 6.16 2.30 3.39
N SER A 36 7.45 2.58 3.48
CA SER A 36 8.54 1.61 3.39
C SER A 36 8.58 0.72 4.64
N LYS A 37 7.59 0.87 5.53
CA LYS A 37 7.32 -0.05 6.61
C LYS A 37 7.02 -1.40 5.98
N LYS A 38 7.90 -2.36 6.26
CA LYS A 38 7.71 -3.73 5.82
C LYS A 38 6.34 -4.17 6.32
N LEU A 39 5.57 -4.88 5.50
CA LEU A 39 4.26 -5.42 5.91
C LEU A 39 4.39 -6.21 7.23
N SER A 40 5.53 -6.86 7.46
CA SER A 40 5.86 -7.52 8.72
C SER A 40 5.89 -6.60 9.94
N GLU A 41 6.25 -5.33 9.78
CA GLU A 41 6.22 -4.32 10.84
C GLU A 41 4.80 -3.77 11.05
N LYS A 42 4.03 -3.62 9.96
CA LYS A 42 2.62 -3.17 10.01
C LYS A 42 1.72 -4.17 10.74
N TYR A 43 1.96 -5.47 10.56
CA TYR A 43 1.11 -6.54 11.11
C TYR A 43 1.71 -7.24 12.34
N ARG A 44 2.83 -6.74 12.88
CA ARG A 44 3.47 -7.32 14.07
C ARG A 44 2.55 -7.21 15.29
N GLY A 45 2.14 -8.34 15.85
CA GLY A 45 1.31 -8.38 17.07
C GLY A 45 -0.18 -8.06 16.84
N VAL A 46 -0.63 -7.96 15.59
CA VAL A 46 -2.05 -7.77 15.25
C VAL A 46 -2.87 -9.04 15.50
N LEU A 47 -2.26 -10.21 15.36
CA LEU A 47 -2.89 -11.51 15.63
C LEU A 47 -2.61 -11.94 17.07
N SER A 48 -3.67 -12.25 17.82
CA SER A 48 -3.54 -12.90 19.12
C SER A 48 -2.97 -14.31 18.97
N LYS A 49 -2.37 -14.86 20.03
CA LYS A 49 -1.79 -16.21 20.02
C LYS A 49 -2.82 -17.28 19.68
N GLU A 50 -4.05 -17.10 20.14
CA GLU A 50 -5.17 -18.03 19.90
C GLU A 50 -5.62 -18.00 18.44
N GLU A 51 -5.85 -16.81 17.89
CA GLU A 51 -6.25 -16.62 16.49
C GLU A 51 -5.19 -17.11 15.50
N SER A 52 -3.91 -16.95 15.85
CA SER A 52 -2.79 -17.48 15.05
C SER A 52 -2.78 -19.02 15.02
N HIS A 53 -3.10 -19.66 16.14
CA HIS A 53 -3.17 -21.12 16.23
C HIS A 53 -4.34 -21.67 15.41
N ASP A 54 -5.51 -21.03 15.50
CA ASP A 54 -6.70 -21.44 14.75
C ASP A 54 -6.53 -21.26 13.24
N LEU A 55 -5.93 -20.13 12.82
CA LEU A 55 -5.59 -19.90 11.42
C LEU A 55 -4.60 -20.95 10.89
N SER A 56 -3.58 -21.27 11.67
CA SER A 56 -2.58 -22.28 11.29
C SER A 56 -3.20 -23.67 11.17
N ARG A 57 -4.14 -24.03 12.06
CA ARG A 57 -4.91 -25.28 11.99
C ARG A 57 -5.75 -25.33 10.71
N HIS A 58 -6.50 -24.27 10.44
CA HIS A 58 -7.37 -24.19 9.25
C HIS A 58 -6.59 -24.27 7.93
N ILE A 59 -5.40 -23.66 7.86
CA ILE A 59 -4.50 -23.78 6.71
C ILE A 59 -4.00 -25.23 6.55
N GLY A 60 -3.70 -25.91 7.66
CA GLY A 60 -3.31 -27.33 7.65
C GLY A 60 -4.41 -28.21 7.08
N GLU A 61 -5.62 -28.10 7.61
CA GLU A 61 -6.82 -28.83 7.15
C GLU A 61 -7.08 -28.56 5.66
N SER A 62 -7.06 -27.30 5.25
CA SER A 62 -7.21 -26.91 3.85
C SER A 62 -6.14 -27.56 2.96
N ARG A 63 -4.88 -27.62 3.38
CA ARG A 63 -3.82 -28.23 2.55
C ARG A 63 -3.97 -29.73 2.42
N ASP A 64 -4.43 -30.40 3.46
CA ASP A 64 -4.64 -31.85 3.41
C ASP A 64 -5.89 -32.22 2.60
N GLU A 65 -6.90 -31.36 2.55
CA GLU A 65 -8.02 -31.49 1.60
C GLU A 65 -7.54 -31.44 0.14
N TRP A 66 -6.60 -30.56 -0.19
CA TRP A 66 -6.07 -30.44 -1.56
C TRP A 66 -5.11 -31.57 -1.95
N LYS A 67 -4.54 -32.32 -0.99
CA LYS A 67 -3.73 -33.52 -1.28
C LYS A 67 -4.58 -34.75 -1.58
N ASN A 68 -5.84 -34.74 -1.17
CA ASN A 68 -6.78 -35.85 -1.36
C ASN A 68 -7.67 -35.67 -2.61
N ILE A 69 -7.28 -34.75 -3.51
CA ILE A 69 -7.86 -34.49 -4.84
C ILE A 69 -6.80 -34.86 -5.88
#